data_AF-A0A974XKU0-F1
#
_entry.id   AF-A0A974XKU0-F1
#
_cell.length_a   1.000
_cell.length_b   1.000
_cell.length_c   1.000
_cell.angle_alpha   90.00
_cell.angle_beta   90.00
_cell.angle_gamma   90.00
#
_symmetry.space_group_name_H-M   'P 1'
#
loop_
_entity.id
_entity.type
_entity.pdbx_description
1 polymer ?
#
loop_
_entity_poly.entity_id
_entity_poly.type
_entity_poly.pdbx_seq_one_letter_code
_entity_poly.pdbx_strand_id
1 'polypeptide(L)'
;MITAGVIKRTVPVIFIFFVTKKLKDPYKDYNPRGYNDPSTLKGDDPMHSFIKLNYISMLYALVFLIPAELLLNAYRIQRLTQWSFGTVNTISLILSLAVLLAGSILLYKLTQKTWSGRKIKYWTALIWFPYFILFTQLFALLFPITNRGDMAGPGSGLILLGWLAAYPFYILLLNLFNP
;
A
#
# COMPACT_ATOMS: atom_id res chain seq x y z
N MET A 1 -18.32 -44.36 4.02
CA MET A 1 -17.56 -43.74 2.91
C MET A 1 -18.05 -42.29 2.77
N ILE A 2 -17.59 -41.41 3.66
CA ILE A 2 -18.08 -40.03 3.82
C ILE A 2 -16.87 -39.19 4.22
N THR A 3 -16.36 -38.33 3.33
CA THR A 3 -15.66 -37.07 3.67
C THR A 3 -15.20 -36.33 2.43
N ALA A 4 -16.04 -35.43 1.90
CA ALA A 4 -15.62 -34.41 0.93
C ALA A 4 -16.44 -33.10 1.04
N GLY A 5 -16.92 -32.75 2.24
CA GLY A 5 -17.93 -31.69 2.41
C GLY A 5 -17.69 -30.64 3.49
N VAL A 6 -16.51 -30.56 4.12
CA VAL A 6 -16.35 -29.71 5.33
C VAL A 6 -15.26 -28.63 5.25
N ILE A 7 -14.37 -28.63 4.26
CA ILE A 7 -13.24 -27.68 4.23
C ILE A 7 -13.52 -26.47 3.31
N LYS A 8 -14.63 -25.76 3.55
CA LYS A 8 -14.88 -24.45 2.88
C LYS A 8 -15.53 -23.38 3.77
N ARG A 9 -15.69 -23.59 5.08
CA ARG A 9 -16.39 -22.61 5.96
C ARG A 9 -15.71 -22.26 7.28
N THR A 10 -14.48 -22.66 7.53
CA THR A 10 -13.88 -22.52 8.88
C THR A 10 -12.95 -21.31 9.04
N VAL A 11 -12.57 -20.61 7.97
CA VAL A 11 -11.67 -19.44 8.07
C VAL A 11 -12.39 -18.12 8.44
N PRO A 12 -13.67 -17.85 8.12
CA PRO A 12 -14.29 -16.59 8.52
C PRO A 12 -14.90 -16.61 9.94
N VAL A 13 -14.92 -17.75 10.64
CA VAL A 13 -15.57 -17.87 11.96
C VAL A 13 -14.62 -17.52 13.11
N ILE A 14 -13.33 -17.85 12.99
CA ILE A 14 -12.32 -17.52 14.01
C ILE A 14 -12.09 -15.99 14.06
N PHE A 15 -12.23 -15.31 12.93
CA PHE A 15 -12.09 -13.84 12.85
C PHE A 15 -13.25 -13.11 13.54
N ILE A 16 -14.45 -13.69 13.57
CA ILE A 16 -15.60 -13.13 14.31
C ILE A 16 -15.47 -13.44 15.82
N PHE A 17 -14.97 -14.62 16.19
CA PHE A 17 -14.89 -15.03 17.60
C PHE A 17 -13.82 -14.28 18.40
N PHE A 18 -12.75 -13.81 17.74
CA PHE A 18 -11.74 -12.96 18.41
C PHE A 18 -12.16 -11.50 18.57
N VAL A 19 -13.19 -11.04 17.83
CA VAL A 19 -13.73 -9.68 17.92
C VAL A 19 -14.76 -9.54 19.04
N THR A 20 -15.44 -10.61 19.45
CA THR A 20 -16.54 -10.54 20.43
C THR A 20 -16.12 -10.64 21.89
N LYS A 21 -14.94 -11.21 22.20
CA LYS A 21 -14.57 -11.50 23.60
C LYS A 21 -14.04 -10.32 24.42
N LYS A 22 -14.05 -9.09 23.86
CA LYS A 22 -13.67 -7.86 24.58
C LYS A 22 -14.75 -6.78 24.55
N LEU A 23 -16.02 -7.18 24.43
CA LEU A 23 -17.15 -6.27 24.65
C LEU A 23 -17.49 -6.30 26.14
N LYS A 24 -16.81 -5.44 26.91
CA LYS A 24 -17.34 -4.97 28.19
C LYS A 24 -18.67 -4.29 27.86
N ASP A 25 -19.75 -4.74 28.48
CA ASP A 25 -21.13 -4.33 28.19
C ASP A 25 -21.24 -2.79 28.03
N PRO A 26 -21.41 -2.27 26.79
CA PRO A 26 -21.32 -0.85 26.52
C PRO A 26 -22.55 -0.06 27.01
N TYR A 27 -23.57 -0.74 27.53
CA TYR A 27 -24.81 -0.12 27.99
C TYR A 27 -24.84 0.22 29.48
N LYS A 28 -23.80 -0.15 30.25
CA LYS A 28 -23.82 0.03 31.71
C LYS A 28 -23.63 1.49 32.17
N ASP A 29 -23.15 2.36 31.29
CA ASP A 29 -22.99 3.82 31.51
C ASP A 29 -23.89 4.66 30.58
N TYR A 30 -25.00 4.10 30.09
CA TYR A 30 -25.93 4.80 29.19
C TYR A 30 -26.61 5.98 29.91
N ASN A 31 -26.03 7.17 29.78
CA ASN A 31 -26.65 8.45 30.13
C ASN A 31 -27.40 8.99 28.90
N PRO A 32 -28.74 8.93 28.83
CA PRO A 32 -29.52 9.30 27.65
C PRO A 32 -29.45 10.79 27.28
N ARG A 33 -28.85 11.65 28.12
CA ARG A 33 -28.75 13.10 27.85
C ARG A 33 -27.60 13.49 26.91
N GLY A 34 -26.67 12.57 26.62
CA GLY A 34 -25.50 12.84 25.75
C GLY A 34 -25.74 12.67 24.26
N TYR A 35 -26.90 12.15 23.83
CA TYR A 35 -27.19 11.86 22.43
C TYR A 35 -27.36 13.12 21.56
N ASN A 36 -27.63 14.26 22.19
CA ASN A 36 -27.93 15.51 21.51
C ASN A 36 -26.72 16.44 21.35
N ASP A 37 -25.50 15.96 21.67
CA ASP A 37 -24.26 16.69 21.41
C ASP A 37 -23.57 16.14 20.15
N PRO A 38 -23.68 16.84 18.99
CA PRO A 38 -23.08 16.43 17.72
C PRO A 38 -21.55 16.32 17.78
N SER A 39 -20.90 16.88 18.80
CA SER A 39 -19.44 16.86 18.94
C SER A 39 -18.91 15.51 19.44
N THR A 40 -19.76 14.66 20.04
CA THR A 40 -19.37 13.35 20.60
C THR A 40 -19.42 12.21 19.57
N LEU A 41 -20.09 12.42 18.43
CA LEU A 41 -20.15 11.51 17.28
C LEU A 41 -19.01 11.72 16.27
N LYS A 42 -17.98 12.50 16.62
CA LYS A 42 -16.91 12.95 15.71
C LYS A 42 -15.84 11.88 15.45
N GLY A 43 -16.25 10.63 15.26
CA GLY A 43 -15.47 9.61 14.56
C GLY A 43 -15.89 9.61 13.10
N ASP A 44 -14.94 9.65 12.17
CA ASP A 44 -15.23 9.46 10.74
C ASP A 44 -16.05 8.18 10.57
N ASP A 45 -17.09 8.22 9.74
CA ASP A 45 -17.88 7.04 9.49
C ASP A 45 -16.97 5.88 8.98
N PRO A 46 -17.31 4.61 9.31
CA PRO A 46 -16.44 3.48 8.99
C PRO A 46 -16.15 3.33 7.50
N MET A 47 -17.12 3.69 6.64
CA MET A 47 -17.01 3.56 5.19
C MET A 47 -16.02 4.60 4.62
N HIS A 48 -16.10 5.83 5.08
CA HIS A 48 -15.22 6.92 4.70
C HIS A 48 -13.79 6.67 5.17
N SER A 49 -13.62 6.12 6.37
CA SER A 49 -12.31 5.66 6.86
C SER A 49 -11.73 4.54 5.98
N PHE A 50 -12.56 3.58 5.55
CA PHE A 50 -12.15 2.50 4.65
C PHE A 50 -11.75 3.03 3.27
N ILE A 51 -12.53 3.94 2.66
CA ILE A 51 -12.21 4.53 1.36
C ILE A 51 -10.88 5.28 1.42
N LYS A 52 -10.66 6.10 2.46
CA LYS A 52 -9.39 6.81 2.63
C LYS A 52 -8.21 5.84 2.77
N LEU A 53 -8.40 4.74 3.52
CA LEU A 53 -7.36 3.72 3.73
C LEU A 53 -6.90 3.11 2.42
N ASN A 54 -7.85 2.74 1.58
CA ASN A 54 -7.59 2.20 0.25
C ASN A 54 -6.92 3.24 -0.65
N TYR A 55 -7.42 4.47 -0.67
CA TYR A 55 -6.84 5.56 -1.45
C TYR A 55 -5.37 5.84 -1.08
N ILE A 56 -5.05 5.95 0.21
CA ILE A 56 -3.67 6.20 0.65
C ILE A 56 -2.78 4.98 0.38
N SER A 57 -3.29 3.75 0.56
CA SER A 57 -2.54 2.53 0.22
C SER A 57 -2.23 2.42 -1.26
N MET A 58 -3.16 2.85 -2.12
CA MET A 58 -2.98 2.95 -3.56
C MET A 58 -1.87 3.96 -3.91
N LEU A 59 -1.81 5.09 -3.22
CA LEU A 59 -0.73 6.08 -3.41
C LEU A 59 0.64 5.53 -2.96
N TYR A 60 0.72 4.78 -1.86
CA TYR A 60 1.94 4.06 -1.50
C TYR A 60 2.38 3.12 -2.63
N ALA A 61 1.46 2.34 -3.20
CA ALA A 61 1.78 1.47 -4.32
C ALA A 61 2.33 2.24 -5.54
N LEU A 62 1.76 3.40 -5.88
CA LEU A 62 2.26 4.24 -6.99
C LEU A 62 3.65 4.80 -6.73
N VAL A 63 3.93 5.25 -5.50
CA VAL A 63 5.26 5.75 -5.11
C VAL A 63 6.33 4.67 -5.26
N PHE A 64 5.99 3.41 -4.99
CA PHE A 64 6.89 2.28 -5.20
C PHE A 64 6.97 1.82 -6.66
N LEU A 65 5.84 1.86 -7.37
CA LEU A 65 5.74 1.40 -8.76
C LEU A 65 6.71 2.14 -9.68
N ILE A 66 6.82 3.47 -9.54
CA ILE A 66 7.65 4.26 -10.45
C ILE A 66 9.14 3.83 -10.39
N PRO A 67 9.81 3.79 -9.21
CA PRO A 67 11.14 3.21 -9.10
C PRO A 67 11.25 1.77 -9.61
N ALA A 68 10.26 0.93 -9.32
CA ALA A 68 10.26 -0.46 -9.75
C ALA A 68 10.23 -0.59 -11.28
N GLU A 69 9.38 0.17 -11.96
CA GLU A 69 9.28 0.18 -13.43
C GLU A 69 10.51 0.81 -14.07
N LEU A 70 11.10 1.86 -13.49
CA LEU A 70 12.36 2.44 -13.96
C LEU A 70 13.50 1.42 -13.90
N LEU A 71 13.57 0.63 -12.83
CA LEU A 71 14.55 -0.45 -12.67
C LEU A 71 14.33 -1.58 -13.68
N LEU A 72 13.09 -2.07 -13.81
CA LEU A 72 12.77 -3.23 -14.65
C LEU A 72 12.76 -2.91 -16.15
N ASN A 73 12.58 -1.64 -16.53
CA ASN A 73 12.51 -1.22 -17.94
C ASN A 73 13.73 -0.43 -18.39
N ALA A 74 14.86 -0.45 -17.67
CA ALA A 74 16.07 0.29 -18.03
C ALA A 74 16.53 0.01 -19.48
N TYR A 75 16.52 -1.24 -19.93
CA TYR A 75 16.87 -1.61 -21.31
C TYR A 75 15.88 -1.07 -22.35
N ARG A 76 14.57 -1.08 -22.02
CA ARG A 76 13.55 -0.52 -22.89
C ARG A 76 13.72 0.98 -23.04
N ILE A 77 13.97 1.68 -21.94
CA ILE A 77 14.23 3.12 -21.94
C ILE A 77 15.46 3.40 -22.79
N GLN A 78 16.56 2.68 -22.56
CA GLN A 78 17.78 2.79 -23.36
C GLN A 78 17.50 2.63 -24.86
N ARG A 79 16.73 1.62 -25.26
CA ARG A 79 16.40 1.42 -26.68
C ARG A 79 15.52 2.54 -27.22
N LEU A 80 14.52 3.01 -26.48
CA LEU A 80 13.59 4.03 -26.97
C LEU A 80 14.23 5.42 -27.05
N THR A 81 15.11 5.76 -26.11
CA THR A 81 15.77 7.07 -26.07
C THR A 81 17.11 7.09 -26.79
N GLN A 82 17.68 5.92 -27.12
CA GLN A 82 19.04 5.76 -27.63
C GLN A 82 20.10 6.33 -26.69
N TRP A 83 19.78 6.48 -25.41
CA TRP A 83 20.72 6.94 -24.40
C TRP A 83 21.69 5.84 -24.01
N SER A 84 22.88 6.25 -23.55
CA SER A 84 23.81 5.30 -22.94
C SER A 84 23.16 4.65 -21.70
N PHE A 85 23.49 3.38 -21.44
CA PHE A 85 22.96 2.67 -20.27
C PHE A 85 23.31 3.39 -18.96
N GLY A 86 24.52 3.98 -18.88
CA GLY A 86 24.93 4.80 -17.72
C GLY A 86 24.02 6.01 -17.51
N THR A 87 23.68 6.74 -18.58
CA THR A 87 22.73 7.87 -18.53
C THR A 87 21.36 7.44 -18.03
N VAL A 88 20.82 6.33 -18.56
CA VAL A 88 19.51 5.79 -18.14
C VAL A 88 19.51 5.44 -16.66
N ASN A 89 20.55 4.77 -16.17
CA ASN A 89 20.66 4.41 -14.75
C ASN A 89 20.75 5.64 -13.85
N THR A 90 21.57 6.63 -14.21
CA THR A 90 21.71 7.86 -13.42
C THR A 90 20.39 8.63 -13.34
N ILE A 91 19.71 8.81 -14.48
CA ILE A 91 18.42 9.50 -14.51
C ILE A 91 17.35 8.72 -13.73
N SER A 92 17.32 7.39 -13.91
CA SER A 92 16.38 6.51 -13.20
C SER A 92 16.59 6.59 -11.69
N LEU A 93 17.84 6.64 -11.22
CA LEU A 93 18.17 6.81 -9.80
C LEU A 93 17.69 8.17 -9.28
N ILE A 94 17.98 9.26 -10.00
CA ILE A 94 17.56 10.62 -9.62
C ILE A 94 16.03 10.69 -9.53
N LEU A 95 15.32 10.17 -10.54
CA LEU A 95 13.85 10.14 -10.56
C LEU A 95 13.28 9.27 -9.45
N SER A 96 13.90 8.11 -9.18
CA SER A 96 13.47 7.23 -8.09
C SER A 96 13.59 7.91 -6.74
N LEU A 97 14.71 8.59 -6.48
CA LEU A 97 14.92 9.35 -5.25
C LEU A 97 13.94 10.54 -5.15
N ALA A 98 13.73 11.27 -6.24
CA ALA A 98 12.79 12.39 -6.27
C ALA A 98 11.35 11.94 -5.98
N VAL A 99 10.91 10.83 -6.58
CA VAL A 99 9.57 10.25 -6.35
C VAL A 99 9.44 9.73 -4.92
N LEU A 100 10.44 9.05 -4.38
CA LEU A 100 10.42 8.60 -2.99
C LEU A 100 10.34 9.78 -2.02
N LEU A 101 11.11 10.84 -2.24
CA LEU A 101 11.08 12.04 -1.39
C LEU A 101 9.74 12.78 -1.49
N ALA A 102 9.31 13.11 -2.71
CA ALA A 102 8.04 13.80 -2.94
C ALA A 102 6.85 12.96 -2.46
N GLY A 103 6.87 11.66 -2.74
CA GLY A 103 5.90 10.69 -2.26
C GLY A 103 5.85 10.61 -0.74
N SER A 104 7.01 10.55 -0.07
CA SER A 104 7.09 10.57 1.40
C SER A 104 6.42 11.82 1.99
N ILE A 105 6.74 13.00 1.45
CA ILE A 105 6.17 14.27 1.91
C ILE A 105 4.65 14.29 1.70
N LEU A 106 4.19 13.86 0.53
CA LEU A 106 2.77 13.80 0.20
C LEU A 106 2.02 12.84 1.15
N LEU A 107 2.52 11.62 1.29
CA LEU A 107 1.91 10.57 2.11
C LEU A 107 1.93 10.95 3.59
N TYR A 108 3.01 11.57 4.07
CA TYR A 108 3.08 12.11 5.43
C TYR A 108 1.94 13.12 5.67
N LYS A 109 1.82 14.13 4.81
CA LYS A 109 0.78 15.18 4.93
C LYS A 109 -0.64 14.60 4.83
N LEU A 110 -0.87 13.68 3.90
CA LEU A 110 -2.17 13.04 3.71
C LEU A 110 -2.57 12.19 4.91
N THR A 111 -1.65 11.34 5.40
CA THR A 111 -1.90 10.50 6.57
C THR A 111 -2.11 11.36 7.82
N GLN A 112 -1.37 12.46 7.98
CA GLN A 112 -1.48 13.33 9.15
C GLN A 112 -2.84 14.02 9.19
N LYS A 113 -3.24 14.58 8.04
CA LYS A 113 -4.56 15.19 7.87
C LYS A 113 -5.70 14.20 8.11
N THR A 114 -5.49 12.93 7.79
CA THR A 114 -6.57 11.94 7.78
C THR A 114 -6.74 11.18 9.09
N TRP A 115 -5.64 10.76 9.72
CA TRP A 115 -5.65 9.80 10.83
C TRP A 115 -4.66 10.16 11.95
N SER A 116 -4.50 11.45 12.25
CA SER A 116 -3.70 11.86 13.42
C SER A 116 -4.16 11.10 14.67
N GLY A 117 -3.20 10.47 15.35
CA GLY A 117 -3.42 9.62 16.53
C GLY A 117 -4.07 8.25 16.29
N ARG A 118 -4.56 7.92 15.08
CA ARG A 118 -5.29 6.66 14.84
C ARG A 118 -4.37 5.55 14.32
N LYS A 119 -4.52 4.35 14.88
CA LYS A 119 -3.73 3.15 14.50
C LYS A 119 -4.10 2.56 13.13
N ILE A 120 -5.21 3.00 12.53
CA ILE A 120 -5.67 2.48 11.23
C ILE A 120 -4.65 2.71 10.11
N LYS A 121 -3.84 3.77 10.20
CA LYS A 121 -2.78 4.10 9.23
C LYS A 121 -1.78 2.96 9.01
N TYR A 122 -1.51 2.12 10.01
CA TYR A 122 -0.54 1.02 9.86
C TYR A 122 -1.02 -0.08 8.91
N TRP A 123 -2.33 -0.19 8.64
CA TRP A 123 -2.85 -1.12 7.63
C TRP A 123 -2.39 -0.80 6.21
N THR A 124 -1.96 0.45 5.94
CA THR A 124 -1.42 0.80 4.62
C THR A 124 -0.16 -0.02 4.28
N ALA A 125 0.58 -0.50 5.28
CA ALA A 125 1.77 -1.35 5.11
C ALA A 125 1.47 -2.76 4.58
N LEU A 126 0.20 -3.20 4.64
CA LEU A 126 -0.26 -4.45 4.06
C LEU A 126 -1.06 -4.22 2.77
N ILE A 127 -1.95 -3.22 2.77
CA ILE A 127 -2.92 -2.99 1.70
C ILE A 127 -2.27 -2.43 0.42
N TRP A 128 -1.12 -1.77 0.50
CA TRP A 128 -0.42 -1.28 -0.70
C TRP A 128 -0.05 -2.39 -1.67
N PHE A 129 0.25 -3.60 -1.18
CA PHE A 129 0.81 -4.67 -2.01
C PHE A 129 -0.18 -5.20 -3.06
N PRO A 130 -1.47 -5.47 -2.72
CA PRO A 130 -2.50 -5.72 -3.73
C PRO A 130 -2.58 -4.65 -4.82
N TYR A 131 -2.51 -3.36 -4.46
CA TYR A 131 -2.52 -2.27 -5.44
C TYR A 131 -1.27 -2.28 -6.32
N PHE A 132 -0.11 -2.58 -5.76
CA PHE A 132 1.13 -2.71 -6.53
C PHE A 132 1.03 -3.85 -7.56
N ILE A 133 0.47 -5.00 -7.19
CA ILE A 133 0.20 -6.09 -8.15
C ILE A 133 -0.76 -5.61 -9.24
N LEU A 134 -1.87 -4.98 -8.88
CA LEU A 134 -2.83 -4.47 -9.86
C LEU A 134 -2.19 -3.48 -10.84
N PHE A 135 -1.36 -2.56 -10.35
CA PHE A 135 -0.70 -1.59 -11.21
C PHE A 135 0.40 -2.16 -12.08
N THR A 136 1.18 -3.13 -11.60
CA THR A 136 2.18 -3.82 -12.43
C THR A 136 1.50 -4.61 -13.55
N GLN A 137 0.37 -5.28 -13.27
CA GLN A 137 -0.42 -5.95 -14.32
C GLN A 137 -1.00 -4.94 -15.32
N LEU A 138 -1.57 -3.84 -14.83
CA LEU A 138 -2.07 -2.77 -15.70
C LEU A 138 -0.96 -2.20 -16.59
N PHE A 139 0.23 -1.97 -16.04
CA PHE A 139 1.39 -1.48 -16.78
C PHE A 139 1.83 -2.48 -17.86
N ALA A 140 1.90 -3.77 -17.52
CA ALA A 140 2.23 -4.83 -18.48
C ALA A 140 1.20 -4.95 -19.62
N LEU A 141 -0.08 -4.67 -19.35
CA LEU A 141 -1.13 -4.62 -20.36
C LEU A 141 -1.03 -3.40 -21.28
N LEU A 142 -0.74 -2.22 -20.70
CA LEU A 142 -0.62 -0.96 -21.46
C LEU A 142 0.70 -0.87 -22.25
N PHE A 143 1.77 -1.47 -21.73
CA PHE A 143 3.12 -1.39 -22.28
C PHE A 143 3.75 -2.80 -22.42
N PRO A 144 3.21 -3.65 -23.29
CA PRO A 144 3.66 -5.03 -23.43
C PRO A 144 5.12 -5.12 -23.90
N ILE A 145 5.83 -6.15 -23.44
CA ILE A 145 7.21 -6.43 -23.87
C ILE A 145 7.18 -7.12 -25.25
N THR A 146 7.56 -6.39 -26.29
CA THR A 146 7.61 -6.92 -27.67
C THR A 146 8.99 -7.43 -28.07
N ASN A 147 10.05 -6.95 -27.42
CA ASN A 147 11.43 -7.35 -27.69
C ASN A 147 12.04 -8.04 -26.47
N ARG A 148 12.59 -9.24 -26.66
CA ARG A 148 13.23 -10.02 -25.59
C ARG A 148 14.43 -9.32 -24.96
N GLY A 149 15.12 -8.46 -25.70
CA GLY A 149 16.23 -7.66 -25.20
C GLY A 149 15.84 -6.61 -24.15
N ASP A 150 14.54 -6.35 -23.95
CA ASP A 150 14.06 -5.46 -22.89
C ASP A 150 13.92 -6.13 -21.53
N MET A 151 14.01 -7.46 -21.47
CA MET A 151 13.79 -8.19 -20.24
C MET A 151 14.88 -7.83 -19.23
N ALA A 152 14.44 -7.40 -18.05
CA ALA A 152 15.33 -7.07 -16.95
C ALA A 152 16.16 -8.31 -16.56
N GLY A 153 17.47 -8.13 -16.35
CA GLY A 153 18.35 -9.22 -15.94
C GLY A 153 18.07 -9.70 -14.51
N PRO A 154 18.50 -10.92 -14.12
CA PRO A 154 18.23 -11.49 -12.79
C PRO A 154 18.63 -10.58 -11.61
N GLY A 155 19.70 -9.81 -11.75
CA GLY A 155 20.15 -8.85 -10.73
C GLY A 155 19.11 -7.77 -10.42
N SER A 156 18.40 -7.25 -11.42
CA SER A 156 17.33 -6.27 -11.21
C SER A 156 16.13 -6.86 -10.46
N GLY A 157 15.79 -8.13 -10.72
CA GLY A 157 14.77 -8.87 -9.98
C GLY A 157 15.15 -9.04 -8.51
N LEU A 158 16.42 -9.37 -8.21
CA LEU A 158 16.92 -9.46 -6.84
C LEU A 158 16.86 -8.12 -6.10
N ILE A 159 17.25 -7.02 -6.77
CA ILE A 159 17.14 -5.68 -6.21
C ILE A 159 15.67 -5.36 -5.90
N LEU A 160 14.76 -5.62 -6.83
CA LEU A 160 13.33 -5.39 -6.63
C LEU A 160 12.78 -6.20 -5.46
N LEU A 161 13.17 -7.47 -5.31
CA LEU A 161 12.77 -8.30 -4.18
C LEU A 161 13.24 -7.72 -2.84
N GLY A 162 14.49 -7.24 -2.78
CA GLY A 162 15.01 -6.53 -1.61
C GLY A 162 14.19 -5.27 -1.28
N TRP A 163 13.83 -4.51 -2.30
CA TRP A 163 13.00 -3.31 -2.17
C TRP A 163 11.56 -3.65 -1.73
N LEU A 164 10.95 -4.69 -2.28
CA LEU A 164 9.63 -5.19 -1.87
C LEU A 164 9.61 -5.62 -0.41
N ALA A 165 10.67 -6.29 0.05
CA ALA A 165 10.81 -6.68 1.44
C ALA A 165 11.01 -5.48 2.37
N ALA A 166 11.78 -4.46 1.95
CA ALA A 166 12.05 -3.26 2.73
C ALA A 166 10.85 -2.28 2.78
N TYR A 167 10.05 -2.22 1.72
CA TYR A 167 8.99 -1.22 1.57
C TYR A 167 7.93 -1.19 2.69
N PRO A 168 7.38 -2.32 3.18
CA PRO A 168 6.43 -2.26 4.30
C PRO A 168 7.04 -1.65 5.57
N PHE A 169 8.34 -1.85 5.82
CA PHE A 169 9.04 -1.21 6.94
C PHE A 169 9.17 0.30 6.73
N TYR A 170 9.46 0.74 5.51
CA TYR A 170 9.43 2.17 5.14
C TYR A 170 8.06 2.80 5.41
N ILE A 171 6.96 2.12 5.03
CA ILE A 171 5.59 2.60 5.30
C ILE A 171 5.34 2.74 6.81
N LEU A 172 5.72 1.71 7.58
CA LEU A 172 5.57 1.72 9.04
C LEU A 172 6.35 2.87 9.68
N LEU A 173 7.61 3.09 9.26
CA LEU A 173 8.43 4.20 9.74
C LEU A 173 7.79 5.55 9.42
N LEU A 174 7.34 5.76 8.18
CA LEU A 174 6.70 7.02 7.79
C LEU A 174 5.44 7.31 8.63
N ASN A 175 4.66 6.27 8.94
CA ASN A 175 3.46 6.36 9.76
C ASN A 175 3.77 6.49 11.27
N LEU A 176 4.94 6.05 11.73
CA LEU A 176 5.40 6.21 13.10
C LEU A 176 5.77 7.68 13.40
N PHE A 177 6.44 8.36 12.47
CA PHE A 177 6.80 9.78 12.59
C PHE A 177 5.62 10.74 12.43
N ASN A 178 4.45 10.22 12.08
CA ASN A 178 3.23 10.95 11.91
C ASN A 178 2.31 10.69 13.12
N PRO A 179 2.41 11.41 14.24
CA PRO A 179 1.63 11.13 15.45
C PRO A 179 0.12 11.15 15.23
#